data_AF-V4P2I3-F1
#
_entry.id   AF-V4P2I3-F1
#
_cell.length_a   1.000
_cell.length_b   1.000
_cell.length_c   1.000
_cell.angle_alpha   90.00
_cell.angle_beta   90.00
_cell.angle_gamma   90.00
#
_symmetry.space_group_name_H-M   'P 1'
#
loop_
_entity.id
_entity.type
_entity.pdbx_description
1 polymer ?
#
loop_
_entity_poly.entity_id
_entity_poly.type
_entity_poly.pdbx_seq_one_letter_code
_entity_poly.pdbx_strand_id
1 'polypeptide(L)'
;MKYICTWVAMVVTLLPTTAQASAPSNLIRAVFSGERLWILSDGGELFSLAENDAESRREDAGGSVADICVFDGQVTVAVTKNVDPGAWYLRTFHASTWKDAGRVRRDGARLLGLVCDGIGPTLVTERNLLTFAGDHYESIPVSGDFPAFDVPIESAIISTTGTESKVYVGYNLGEWGGQLHIIDRATGHRFATPYGPITGLYPISWKRDCVAMSVGYVHLTVSGEVSIGCPDDYDVLFAKRFGERSKNMNLPDDQAYQSVPFFGVVVHEDAILALGMDGLYEINKGGTASPPVVIEFKQVGPFSVSFDHPDVVMVMTDVYGRNAMTGMAPLIAPR
;
A
#
# COMPACT_ATOMS: atom_id res chain seq x y z
N MET A 1 -39.98 -35.32 -61.55
CA MET A 1 -38.92 -34.39 -61.10
C MET A 1 -39.19 -34.03 -59.65
N LYS A 2 -38.52 -34.69 -58.69
CA LYS A 2 -38.62 -34.43 -57.25
C LYS A 2 -37.23 -34.02 -56.77
N TYR A 3 -37.11 -32.79 -56.26
CA TYR A 3 -35.88 -32.27 -55.69
C TYR A 3 -35.63 -32.94 -54.32
N ILE A 4 -34.42 -33.48 -54.14
CA ILE A 4 -33.93 -33.98 -52.85
C ILE A 4 -33.19 -32.83 -52.18
N CYS A 5 -33.72 -32.31 -51.07
CA CYS A 5 -33.01 -31.38 -50.19
C CYS A 5 -32.05 -32.17 -49.30
N THR A 6 -30.75 -32.00 -49.52
CA THR A 6 -29.70 -32.49 -48.63
C THR A 6 -29.46 -31.45 -47.54
N TRP A 7 -29.75 -31.80 -46.28
CA TRP A 7 -29.40 -30.98 -45.12
C TRP A 7 -27.94 -31.25 -44.75
N VAL A 8 -27.09 -30.23 -44.80
CA VAL A 8 -25.74 -30.26 -44.23
C VAL A 8 -25.86 -29.84 -42.76
N ALA A 9 -25.63 -30.78 -41.84
CA ALA A 9 -25.51 -30.47 -40.42
C ALA A 9 -24.16 -29.78 -40.18
N MET A 10 -24.20 -28.49 -39.84
CA MET A 10 -23.04 -27.73 -39.41
C MET A 10 -22.75 -28.09 -37.95
N VAL A 11 -21.70 -28.89 -37.72
CA VAL A 11 -21.19 -29.17 -36.38
C VAL A 11 -20.44 -27.92 -35.91
N VAL A 12 -21.08 -27.12 -35.05
CA VAL A 12 -20.41 -26.04 -34.32
C VAL A 12 -19.62 -26.69 -33.19
N THR A 13 -18.31 -26.82 -33.36
CA THR A 13 -17.41 -27.14 -32.25
C THR A 13 -17.33 -25.93 -31.33
N LEU A 14 -18.06 -26.02 -30.21
CA LEU A 14 -17.86 -25.12 -29.07
C LEU A 14 -16.45 -25.36 -28.52
N LEU A 15 -15.51 -24.47 -28.86
CA LEU A 15 -14.24 -24.40 -28.15
C LEU A 15 -14.54 -24.02 -26.69
N PRO A 16 -13.91 -24.67 -25.70
CA PRO A 16 -14.03 -24.26 -24.32
C PRO A 16 -13.52 -22.81 -24.22
N THR A 17 -14.39 -21.92 -23.78
CA THR A 17 -14.02 -20.58 -23.35
C THR A 17 -13.18 -20.78 -22.09
N THR A 18 -11.86 -20.74 -22.20
CA THR A 18 -11.02 -20.54 -21.02
C THR A 18 -11.48 -19.22 -20.43
N ALA A 19 -12.15 -19.28 -19.27
CA ALA A 19 -12.50 -18.10 -18.51
C ALA A 19 -11.20 -17.33 -18.29
N GLN A 20 -11.01 -16.27 -19.06
CA GLN A 20 -9.93 -15.32 -18.87
C GLN A 20 -10.18 -14.77 -17.48
N ALA A 21 -9.33 -15.13 -16.52
CA ALA A 21 -9.42 -14.60 -15.17
C ALA A 21 -9.52 -13.09 -15.31
N SER A 22 -10.66 -12.53 -14.87
CA SER A 22 -10.87 -11.09 -14.89
C SER A 22 -9.66 -10.43 -14.24
N ALA A 23 -9.17 -9.33 -14.81
CA ALA A 23 -8.08 -8.59 -14.22
C ALA A 23 -8.38 -8.38 -12.72
N PRO A 24 -7.41 -8.65 -11.82
CA PRO A 24 -7.64 -8.52 -10.40
C PRO A 24 -8.09 -7.09 -10.08
N SER A 25 -8.88 -7.01 -9.02
CA SER A 25 -9.26 -5.77 -8.35
C SER A 25 -8.01 -4.94 -7.97
N ASN A 26 -8.13 -3.62 -7.77
CA ASN A 26 -6.95 -2.74 -7.66
C ASN A 26 -6.02 -3.19 -6.52
N LEU A 27 -4.72 -3.12 -6.76
CA LEU A 27 -3.71 -3.58 -5.81
C LEU A 27 -3.47 -2.50 -4.76
N ILE A 28 -3.58 -2.85 -3.48
CA ILE A 28 -3.52 -1.89 -2.37
C ILE A 28 -2.31 -2.08 -1.46
N ARG A 29 -1.70 -3.27 -1.48
CA ARG A 29 -0.50 -3.59 -0.70
C ARG A 29 0.38 -4.58 -1.44
N ALA A 30 1.67 -4.45 -1.20
CA ALA A 30 2.66 -5.44 -1.56
C ALA A 30 3.67 -5.58 -0.42
N VAL A 31 4.11 -6.82 -0.17
CA VAL A 31 5.25 -7.11 0.72
C VAL A 31 6.13 -8.17 0.09
N PHE A 32 7.41 -8.20 0.42
CA PHE A 32 8.32 -9.25 -0.03
C PHE A 32 8.81 -10.06 1.18
N SER A 33 8.74 -11.39 1.08
CA SER A 33 9.15 -12.30 2.14
C SER A 33 9.26 -13.73 1.57
N GLY A 34 10.29 -14.47 2.01
CA GLY A 34 10.56 -15.82 1.55
C GLY A 34 10.80 -15.90 0.04
N GLU A 35 11.56 -14.95 -0.51
CA GLU A 35 11.90 -14.83 -1.94
C GLU A 35 10.69 -14.64 -2.87
N ARG A 36 9.56 -14.20 -2.31
CA ARG A 36 8.32 -13.99 -3.04
C ARG A 36 7.76 -12.61 -2.76
N LEU A 37 7.24 -12.00 -3.81
CA LEU A 37 6.36 -10.86 -3.72
C LEU A 37 4.95 -11.35 -3.40
N TRP A 38 4.34 -10.74 -2.39
CA TRP A 38 2.96 -10.99 -1.97
C TRP A 38 2.14 -9.73 -2.23
N ILE A 39 1.01 -9.88 -2.91
CA ILE A 39 0.20 -8.76 -3.40
C ILE A 39 -1.22 -8.93 -2.90
N LEU A 40 -1.77 -7.86 -2.34
CA LEU A 40 -3.16 -7.80 -1.88
C LEU A 40 -3.96 -6.85 -2.78
N SER A 41 -5.10 -7.34 -3.27
CA SER A 41 -6.11 -6.50 -3.91
C SER A 41 -7.10 -5.92 -2.90
N ASP A 42 -7.81 -4.88 -3.27
CA ASP A 42 -8.87 -4.28 -2.44
C ASP A 42 -10.10 -5.18 -2.29
N GLY A 43 -10.30 -6.14 -3.20
CA GLY A 43 -11.27 -7.23 -3.03
C GLY A 43 -10.89 -8.27 -1.97
N GLY A 44 -9.71 -8.13 -1.37
CA GLY A 44 -9.15 -9.05 -0.37
C GLY A 44 -8.63 -10.36 -0.95
N GLU A 45 -8.26 -10.35 -2.23
CA GLU A 45 -7.58 -11.47 -2.89
C GLU A 45 -6.07 -11.34 -2.66
N LEU A 46 -5.45 -12.45 -2.28
CA LEU A 46 -4.01 -12.53 -2.04
C LEU A 46 -3.33 -13.32 -3.16
N PHE A 47 -2.22 -12.79 -3.66
CA PHE A 47 -1.40 -13.41 -4.68
C PHE A 47 0.05 -13.49 -4.23
N SER A 48 0.81 -14.46 -4.73
CA SER A 48 2.26 -14.51 -4.59
C SER A 48 2.95 -14.85 -5.91
N LEU A 49 4.15 -14.31 -6.13
CA LEU A 49 5.02 -14.68 -7.25
C LEU A 49 6.51 -14.48 -6.90
N ALA A 50 7.37 -15.30 -7.50
CA ALA A 50 8.82 -15.13 -7.48
C ALA A 50 9.32 -14.51 -8.79
N GLU A 51 10.57 -14.06 -8.80
CA GLU A 51 11.21 -13.35 -9.93
C GLU A 51 11.15 -14.12 -11.26
N ASN A 52 11.23 -15.46 -11.21
CA ASN A 52 11.24 -16.32 -12.39
C ASN A 52 9.91 -17.07 -12.60
N ASP A 53 8.86 -16.73 -11.86
CA ASP A 53 7.55 -17.35 -12.06
C ASP A 53 6.95 -16.84 -13.38
N ALA A 54 6.39 -17.75 -14.19
CA ALA A 54 5.68 -17.36 -15.42
C ALA A 54 4.28 -16.78 -15.11
N GLU A 55 3.70 -17.18 -13.99
CA GLU A 55 2.38 -16.77 -13.53
C GLU A 55 2.36 -16.58 -12.01
N SER A 56 1.52 -15.67 -11.54
CA SER A 56 1.24 -15.53 -10.11
C SER A 56 0.37 -16.68 -9.58
N ARG A 57 0.56 -17.03 -8.31
CA ARG A 57 -0.31 -17.95 -7.59
C ARG A 57 -1.32 -17.18 -6.74
N ARG A 58 -2.60 -17.52 -6.84
CA ARG A 58 -3.61 -17.08 -5.87
C ARG A 58 -3.45 -17.89 -4.58
N GLU A 59 -3.44 -17.21 -3.45
CA GLU A 59 -3.22 -17.78 -2.13
C GLU A 59 -4.52 -17.80 -1.32
N ASP A 60 -4.87 -18.96 -0.76
CA ASP A 60 -6.03 -19.08 0.12
C ASP A 60 -5.60 -18.92 1.58
N ALA A 61 -5.71 -17.68 2.08
CA ALA A 61 -5.54 -17.36 3.49
C ALA A 61 -6.78 -17.70 4.35
N GLY A 62 -7.70 -18.54 3.86
CA GLY A 62 -8.88 -19.03 4.57
C GLY A 62 -10.02 -18.02 4.68
N GLY A 63 -10.03 -16.98 3.84
CA GLY A 63 -11.01 -15.90 3.84
C GLY A 63 -10.53 -14.70 3.03
N SER A 64 -11.29 -13.60 3.10
CA SER A 64 -10.92 -12.33 2.48
C SER A 64 -9.86 -11.63 3.33
N VAL A 65 -8.72 -11.30 2.72
CA VAL A 65 -7.60 -10.63 3.39
C VAL A 65 -7.90 -9.14 3.48
N ALA A 66 -7.82 -8.57 4.68
CA ALA A 66 -8.08 -7.16 4.93
C ALA A 66 -6.80 -6.31 4.92
N ASP A 67 -5.67 -6.86 5.37
CA ASP A 67 -4.35 -6.24 5.24
C ASP A 67 -3.23 -7.28 5.39
N ILE A 68 -2.00 -6.90 5.04
CA ILE A 68 -0.80 -7.76 4.98
C ILE A 68 0.45 -6.99 5.46
N CYS A 69 1.32 -7.66 6.21
CA CYS A 69 2.66 -7.17 6.54
C CYS A 69 3.65 -8.34 6.72
N VAL A 70 4.92 -8.03 7.02
CA VAL A 70 5.96 -9.03 7.32
C VAL A 70 6.38 -8.89 8.77
N PHE A 71 6.25 -9.96 9.55
CA PHE A 71 6.70 -10.04 10.94
C PHE A 71 7.63 -11.23 11.11
N ASP A 72 8.80 -11.02 11.69
CA ASP A 72 9.82 -12.05 11.91
C ASP A 72 10.13 -12.86 10.63
N GLY A 73 10.28 -12.14 9.52
CA GLY A 73 10.54 -12.71 8.20
C GLY A 73 9.36 -13.47 7.56
N GLN A 74 8.21 -13.55 8.22
CA GLN A 74 7.03 -14.29 7.74
C GLN A 74 5.92 -13.34 7.31
N VAL A 75 5.16 -13.75 6.29
CA VAL A 75 3.97 -13.01 5.86
C VAL A 75 2.86 -13.19 6.89
N THR A 76 2.35 -12.08 7.40
CA THR A 76 1.23 -12.03 8.33
C THR A 76 0.08 -11.27 7.69
N VAL A 77 -1.14 -11.81 7.83
CA VAL A 77 -2.36 -11.26 7.24
C VAL A 77 -3.46 -11.15 8.28
N ALA A 78 -4.28 -10.10 8.13
CA ALA A 78 -5.57 -9.97 8.80
C ALA A 78 -6.66 -10.51 7.86
N VAL A 79 -7.49 -11.44 8.31
CA VAL A 79 -8.48 -12.14 7.46
C VAL A 79 -9.87 -12.07 8.07
N THR A 80 -10.89 -11.87 7.24
CA THR A 80 -12.29 -12.12 7.59
C THR A 80 -12.73 -13.44 6.98
N LYS A 81 -13.15 -14.40 7.82
CA LYS A 81 -13.61 -15.73 7.37
C LYS A 81 -15.12 -15.68 7.08
N ASN A 82 -15.59 -16.34 6.02
CA ASN A 82 -17.02 -16.39 5.68
C ASN A 82 -17.88 -17.04 6.78
N VAL A 83 -17.30 -17.97 7.54
CA VAL A 83 -17.98 -18.67 8.64
C VAL A 83 -18.13 -17.82 9.91
N ASP A 84 -17.35 -16.74 10.03
CA ASP A 84 -17.41 -15.81 11.15
C ASP A 84 -17.00 -14.39 10.69
N PRO A 85 -17.89 -13.70 9.93
CA PRO A 85 -17.58 -12.38 9.39
C PRO A 85 -17.46 -11.30 10.48
N GLY A 86 -17.86 -11.60 11.72
CA GLY A 86 -17.80 -10.72 12.88
C GLY A 86 -16.45 -10.71 13.59
N ALA A 87 -15.46 -11.46 13.12
CA ALA A 87 -14.12 -11.51 13.70
C ALA A 87 -13.03 -11.25 12.64
N TRP A 88 -11.93 -10.66 13.09
CA TRP A 88 -10.66 -10.71 12.38
C TRP A 88 -9.82 -11.86 12.91
N TYR A 89 -9.18 -12.56 11.98
CA TYR A 89 -8.21 -13.61 12.25
C TYR A 89 -6.85 -13.12 11.80
N LEU A 90 -5.88 -13.16 12.71
CA LEU A 90 -4.48 -12.99 12.33
C LEU A 90 -3.95 -14.35 11.91
N ARG A 91 -3.34 -14.42 10.72
CA ARG A 91 -2.73 -15.66 10.21
C ARG A 91 -1.31 -15.38 9.72
N THR A 92 -0.43 -16.34 9.90
CA THR A 92 0.96 -16.24 9.45
C THR A 92 1.29 -17.39 8.52
N PHE A 93 2.02 -17.09 7.43
CA PHE A 93 2.49 -18.06 6.47
C PHE A 93 3.81 -18.67 6.94
N HIS A 94 3.77 -19.94 7.33
CA HIS A 94 4.93 -20.66 7.84
C HIS A 94 5.02 -22.04 7.19
N ALA A 95 6.20 -22.39 6.66
CA ALA A 95 6.46 -23.68 6.02
C ALA A 95 5.37 -24.08 5.00
N SER A 96 5.06 -23.15 4.09
CA SER A 96 4.08 -23.35 3.01
C SER A 96 2.62 -23.51 3.48
N THR A 97 2.30 -23.13 4.71
CA THR A 97 0.94 -23.26 5.27
C THR A 97 0.54 -22.02 6.07
N TRP A 98 -0.74 -21.66 6.02
CA TRP A 98 -1.31 -20.61 6.85
C TRP A 98 -1.67 -21.16 8.23
N LYS A 99 -1.11 -20.56 9.28
CA LYS A 99 -1.43 -20.88 10.68
C LYS A 99 -2.19 -19.73 11.33
N ASP A 100 -3.19 -20.06 12.13
CA ASP A 100 -3.89 -19.06 12.94
C ASP A 100 -2.94 -18.58 14.05
N ALA A 101 -2.74 -17.27 14.13
CA ALA A 101 -1.91 -16.61 15.14
C ALA A 101 -2.76 -15.92 16.20
N GLY A 102 -3.97 -15.48 15.87
CA GLY A 102 -4.86 -14.85 16.83
C GLY A 102 -6.26 -14.58 16.26
N ARG A 103 -7.19 -14.24 17.14
CA ARG A 103 -8.58 -13.89 16.77
C ARG A 103 -9.07 -12.76 17.66
N VAL A 104 -9.79 -11.82 17.06
CA VAL A 104 -10.45 -10.73 17.78
C VAL A 104 -11.81 -10.42 17.16
N ARG A 105 -12.79 -10.06 17.99
CA ARG A 105 -14.10 -9.62 17.50
C ARG A 105 -13.95 -8.23 16.88
N ARG A 106 -14.67 -8.00 15.77
CA ARG A 106 -14.69 -6.69 15.09
C ARG A 106 -15.51 -5.68 15.86
N ASP A 107 -16.62 -6.13 16.46
CA ASP A 107 -17.61 -5.31 17.17
C ASP A 107 -17.96 -4.00 16.43
N GLY A 108 -18.11 -4.11 15.10
CA GLY A 108 -18.44 -3.01 14.19
C GLY A 108 -17.29 -2.04 13.89
N ALA A 109 -16.09 -2.24 14.45
CA ALA A 109 -14.93 -1.42 14.13
C ALA A 109 -14.46 -1.67 12.70
N ARG A 110 -13.97 -0.60 12.06
CA ARG A 110 -13.25 -0.68 10.79
C ARG A 110 -11.77 -0.92 11.05
N LEU A 111 -11.16 -1.78 10.23
CA LEU A 111 -9.71 -1.94 10.17
C LEU A 111 -9.13 -0.82 9.31
N LEU A 112 -8.15 -0.11 9.83
CA LEU A 112 -7.38 0.91 9.12
C LEU A 112 -6.11 0.32 8.52
N GLY A 113 -5.51 -0.67 9.21
CA GLY A 113 -4.45 -1.48 8.65
C GLY A 113 -3.86 -2.47 9.65
N LEU A 114 -2.83 -3.17 9.21
CA LEU A 114 -2.02 -4.10 9.99
C LEU A 114 -0.57 -3.60 9.98
N VAL A 115 -0.01 -3.43 11.18
CA VAL A 115 1.37 -3.00 11.37
C VAL A 115 2.17 -4.17 11.91
N CYS A 116 3.27 -4.51 11.25
CA CYS A 116 4.27 -5.46 11.75
C CYS A 116 5.56 -4.68 12.01
N ASP A 117 5.94 -4.54 13.27
CA ASP A 117 7.22 -3.95 13.68
C ASP A 117 7.90 -4.84 14.74
N GLY A 118 8.91 -4.32 15.42
CA GLY A 118 9.67 -5.07 16.43
C GLY A 118 8.88 -5.48 17.68
N ILE A 119 7.66 -4.97 17.87
CA ILE A 119 6.81 -5.31 19.03
C ILE A 119 5.96 -6.54 18.73
N GLY A 120 5.36 -6.58 17.55
CA GLY A 120 4.40 -7.61 17.17
C GLY A 120 3.43 -7.13 16.09
N PRO A 121 2.61 -8.02 15.53
CA PRO A 121 1.52 -7.63 14.67
C PRO A 121 0.46 -6.83 15.46
N THR A 122 0.17 -5.61 15.03
CA THR A 122 -0.88 -4.76 15.58
C THR A 122 -1.98 -4.53 14.55
N LEU A 123 -3.22 -4.92 14.84
CA LEU A 123 -4.38 -4.45 14.08
C LEU A 123 -4.70 -3.02 14.52
N VAL A 124 -4.65 -2.10 13.57
CA VAL A 124 -4.97 -0.69 13.76
C VAL A 124 -6.42 -0.50 13.34
N THR A 125 -7.30 -0.20 14.29
CA THR A 125 -8.70 0.06 14.02
C THR A 125 -9.07 1.49 14.37
N GLU A 126 -10.25 1.93 13.96
CA GLU A 126 -10.76 3.24 14.35
C GLU A 126 -10.94 3.41 15.87
N ARG A 127 -11.04 2.31 16.62
CA ARG A 127 -11.41 2.30 18.04
C ARG A 127 -10.35 1.77 18.98
N ASN A 128 -9.42 0.96 18.48
CA ASN A 128 -8.42 0.26 19.28
C ASN A 128 -7.15 -0.02 18.47
N LEU A 129 -6.02 -0.04 19.16
CA LEU A 129 -4.83 -0.79 18.75
C LEU A 129 -4.90 -2.17 19.39
N LEU A 130 -4.78 -3.23 18.60
CA LEU A 130 -4.84 -4.61 19.05
C LEU A 130 -3.51 -5.31 18.73
N THR A 131 -2.59 -5.35 19.70
CA THR A 131 -1.24 -5.89 19.50
C THR A 131 -1.18 -7.33 19.96
N PHE A 132 -0.79 -8.24 19.05
CA PHE A 132 -0.77 -9.67 19.29
C PHE A 132 0.58 -10.13 19.85
N ALA A 133 0.53 -10.99 20.87
CA ALA A 133 1.67 -11.70 21.44
C ALA A 133 1.28 -13.17 21.60
N GLY A 134 1.53 -13.96 20.56
CA GLY A 134 1.00 -15.32 20.47
C GLY A 134 -0.53 -15.31 20.32
N ASP A 135 -1.23 -16.14 21.10
CA ASP A 135 -2.69 -16.29 21.09
C ASP A 135 -3.43 -15.22 21.92
N HIS A 136 -2.69 -14.34 22.59
CA HIS A 136 -3.21 -13.22 23.35
C HIS A 136 -3.00 -11.90 22.61
N TYR A 137 -3.82 -10.90 22.93
CA TYR A 137 -3.63 -9.54 22.45
C TYR A 137 -3.86 -8.52 23.56
N GLU A 138 -3.11 -7.43 23.50
CA GLU A 138 -3.37 -6.22 24.27
C GLU A 138 -4.28 -5.31 23.44
N SER A 139 -5.26 -4.68 24.10
CA SER A 139 -6.19 -3.76 23.48
C SER A 139 -6.08 -2.39 24.11
N ILE A 140 -5.70 -1.39 23.32
CA ILE A 140 -5.57 -0.01 23.76
C ILE A 140 -6.61 0.83 23.02
N PRO A 141 -7.61 1.40 23.73
CA PRO A 141 -8.63 2.23 23.11
C PRO A 141 -8.02 3.45 22.42
N VAL A 142 -8.41 3.68 21.16
CA VAL A 142 -7.99 4.86 20.40
C VAL A 142 -8.96 6.00 20.69
N SER A 143 -8.40 7.16 21.04
CA SER A 143 -9.14 8.39 21.32
C SER A 143 -8.55 9.56 20.54
N GLY A 144 -9.24 10.70 20.49
CA GLY A 144 -8.80 11.89 19.76
C GLY A 144 -9.52 12.08 18.42
N ASP A 145 -9.12 13.13 17.71
CA ASP A 145 -9.89 13.64 16.59
C ASP A 145 -9.93 12.63 15.44
N PHE A 146 -11.15 12.37 14.95
CA PHE A 146 -11.32 11.71 13.66
C PHE A 146 -11.04 12.71 12.56
N PRO A 147 -10.52 12.25 11.41
CA PRO A 147 -10.32 13.17 10.32
C PRO A 147 -11.66 13.77 9.90
N ALA A 148 -11.72 15.11 9.89
CA ALA A 148 -12.83 15.84 9.31
C ALA A 148 -12.55 15.97 7.81
N PHE A 149 -12.88 14.93 7.06
CA PHE A 149 -12.87 14.98 5.61
C PHE A 149 -14.28 15.34 5.10
N ASP A 150 -14.35 16.17 4.07
CA ASP A 150 -15.61 16.44 3.35
C ASP A 150 -16.06 15.25 2.49
N VAL A 151 -15.23 14.20 2.40
CA VAL A 151 -15.47 12.97 1.66
C VAL A 151 -15.44 11.74 2.59
N PRO A 152 -16.17 10.66 2.26
CA PRO A 152 -16.19 9.45 3.08
C PRO A 152 -14.80 8.82 3.20
N ILE A 153 -14.36 8.51 4.42
CA ILE A 153 -13.04 7.90 4.68
C ILE A 153 -12.92 6.49 4.05
N GLU A 154 -14.04 5.86 3.68
CA GLU A 154 -14.11 4.60 2.92
C GLU A 154 -13.45 4.68 1.54
N SER A 155 -13.36 5.87 0.94
CA SER A 155 -12.65 6.04 -0.33
C SER A 155 -11.15 6.25 -0.15
N ALA A 156 -10.66 6.48 1.07
CA ALA A 156 -9.25 6.74 1.31
C ALA A 156 -8.38 5.51 1.03
N ILE A 157 -7.29 5.72 0.31
CA ILE A 157 -6.17 4.77 0.31
C ILE A 157 -5.42 5.03 1.61
N ILE A 158 -5.37 4.02 2.47
CA ILE A 158 -4.72 4.12 3.78
C ILE A 158 -3.33 3.51 3.64
N SER A 159 -2.31 4.10 4.28
CA SER A 159 -1.00 3.48 4.53
C SER A 159 -0.79 3.41 6.03
N THR A 160 -0.23 2.31 6.54
CA THR A 160 0.04 2.16 7.98
C THR A 160 1.46 1.71 8.23
N THR A 161 2.09 2.26 9.27
CA THR A 161 3.37 1.76 9.76
C THR A 161 3.52 2.03 11.26
N GLY A 162 4.55 1.47 11.87
CA GLY A 162 4.78 1.53 13.31
C GLY A 162 6.23 1.79 13.66
N THR A 163 6.38 2.35 14.85
CA THR A 163 7.63 2.48 15.59
C THR A 163 7.40 1.90 16.99
N GLU A 164 8.44 1.89 17.84
CA GLU A 164 8.31 1.38 19.20
C GLU A 164 7.22 2.11 20.01
N SER A 165 7.07 3.43 19.86
CA SER A 165 6.10 4.18 20.67
C SER A 165 4.87 4.66 19.91
N LYS A 166 4.87 4.64 18.57
CA LYS A 166 3.81 5.22 17.75
C LYS A 166 3.32 4.29 16.64
N VAL A 167 2.05 4.46 16.27
CA VAL A 167 1.46 3.95 15.02
C VAL A 167 1.13 5.15 14.13
N TYR A 168 1.45 5.05 12.84
CA TYR A 168 1.17 6.07 11.84
C TYR A 168 0.12 5.56 10.86
N VAL A 169 -0.86 6.40 10.57
CA VAL A 169 -1.91 6.13 9.58
C VAL A 169 -1.95 7.30 8.60
N GLY A 170 -1.50 7.05 7.38
CA GLY A 170 -1.54 8.00 6.28
C GLY A 170 -2.81 7.82 5.47
N TYR A 171 -3.56 8.90 5.27
CA TYR A 171 -4.74 8.94 4.44
C TYR A 171 -4.43 9.62 3.11
N ASN A 172 -4.87 9.00 2.03
CA ASN A 172 -4.83 9.56 0.68
C ASN A 172 -6.23 9.55 0.06
N LEU A 173 -6.82 10.74 -0.01
CA LEU A 173 -8.09 11.03 -0.66
C LEU A 173 -7.87 11.76 -2.00
N GLY A 174 -6.67 11.66 -2.57
CA GLY A 174 -6.30 12.24 -3.85
C GLY A 174 -6.52 13.75 -3.91
N GLU A 175 -7.40 14.21 -4.80
CA GLU A 175 -7.76 15.63 -4.94
C GLU A 175 -8.50 16.24 -3.77
N TRP A 176 -9.05 15.40 -2.91
CA TRP A 176 -9.70 15.82 -1.67
C TRP A 176 -8.72 15.92 -0.50
N GLY A 177 -7.41 15.78 -0.78
CA GLY A 177 -6.32 15.91 0.17
C GLY A 177 -6.02 14.61 0.89
N GLY A 178 -5.66 14.73 2.16
CA GLY A 178 -5.32 13.60 3.00
C GLY A 178 -4.69 14.09 4.30
N GLN A 179 -4.24 13.14 5.12
CA GLN A 179 -3.77 13.47 6.45
C GLN A 179 -2.85 12.39 7.00
N LEU A 180 -1.85 12.77 7.80
CA LEU A 180 -1.12 11.82 8.65
C LEU A 180 -1.72 11.86 10.05
N HIS A 181 -2.07 10.68 10.56
CA HIS A 181 -2.50 10.49 11.94
C HIS A 181 -1.41 9.73 12.69
N ILE A 182 -1.13 10.19 13.90
CA ILE A 182 -0.14 9.59 14.79
C ILE A 182 -0.88 9.15 16.04
N ILE A 183 -0.80 7.86 16.36
CA ILE A 183 -1.42 7.25 17.54
C ILE A 183 -0.30 6.87 18.51
N ASP A 184 -0.36 7.44 19.71
CA ASP A 184 0.52 7.03 20.80
C ASP A 184 0.15 5.62 21.27
N ARG A 185 1.11 4.68 21.23
CA ARG A 185 0.85 3.28 21.57
C ARG A 185 0.50 3.10 23.04
N ALA A 186 1.05 3.89 23.96
CA ALA A 186 0.82 3.71 25.39
C ALA A 186 -0.55 4.21 25.86
N THR A 187 -1.04 5.29 25.23
CA THR A 187 -2.27 5.98 25.64
C THR A 187 -3.43 5.80 24.68
N GLY A 188 -3.15 5.38 23.44
CA GLY A 188 -4.11 5.36 22.34
C GLY A 188 -4.54 6.75 21.87
N HIS A 189 -3.91 7.82 22.37
CA HIS A 189 -4.23 9.17 21.94
C HIS A 189 -3.76 9.41 20.51
N ARG A 190 -4.70 9.80 19.65
CA ARG A 190 -4.49 10.12 18.24
C ARG A 190 -4.54 11.63 18.04
N PHE A 191 -3.63 12.12 17.23
CA PHE A 191 -3.71 13.46 16.67
C PHE A 191 -3.39 13.43 15.18
N ALA A 192 -3.85 14.46 14.48
CA ALA A 192 -3.70 14.58 13.05
C ALA A 192 -2.81 15.78 12.72
N THR A 193 -1.98 15.63 11.68
CA THR A 193 -1.19 16.73 11.13
C THR A 193 -1.86 17.24 9.85
N PRO A 194 -1.61 18.46 9.35
CA PRO A 194 -2.25 18.95 8.13
C PRO A 194 -1.63 18.39 6.83
N TYR A 195 -0.82 17.32 6.88
CA TYR A 195 -0.01 16.87 5.75
C TYR A 195 -0.63 15.68 4.99
N GLY A 196 -0.68 15.78 3.65
CA GLY A 196 -1.19 14.73 2.76
C GLY A 196 -1.51 15.27 1.36
N PRO A 197 -1.91 14.42 0.41
CA PRO A 197 -2.20 12.98 0.53
C PRO A 197 -0.96 12.10 0.75
N ILE A 198 -1.04 11.17 1.70
CA ILE A 198 0.07 10.26 2.03
C ILE A 198 -0.01 8.99 1.17
N THR A 199 0.94 8.81 0.26
CA THR A 199 0.99 7.65 -0.65
C THR A 199 1.79 6.48 -0.09
N GLY A 200 2.69 6.72 0.86
CA GLY A 200 3.53 5.68 1.46
C GLY A 200 4.11 6.11 2.79
N LEU A 201 4.34 5.15 3.67
CA LEU A 201 4.91 5.34 5.00
C LEU A 201 5.92 4.24 5.31
N TYR A 202 7.07 4.60 5.88
CA TYR A 202 8.08 3.64 6.32
C TYR A 202 8.86 4.16 7.54
N PRO A 203 9.19 3.34 8.55
CA PRO A 203 9.93 3.80 9.72
C PRO A 203 11.37 4.18 9.36
N ILE A 204 11.91 5.21 10.01
CA ILE A 204 13.29 5.66 9.80
C ILE A 204 14.20 5.09 10.90
N SER A 205 15.24 4.38 10.49
CA SER A 205 16.22 3.76 11.39
C SER A 205 17.08 4.79 12.15
N TRP A 206 17.46 5.91 11.51
CA TRP A 206 18.32 6.94 12.10
C TRP A 206 17.58 8.05 12.86
N LYS A 207 16.24 8.05 12.88
CA LYS A 207 15.42 9.04 13.60
C LYS A 207 14.27 8.31 14.29
N ARG A 208 14.49 7.94 15.56
CA ARG A 208 13.54 7.20 16.40
C ARG A 208 12.16 7.89 16.41
N ASP A 209 11.11 7.08 16.38
CA ASP A 209 9.71 7.54 16.41
C ASP A 209 9.41 8.57 15.30
N CYS A 210 10.04 8.40 14.14
CA CYS A 210 9.73 9.16 12.93
C CYS A 210 9.60 8.20 11.74
N VAL A 211 8.87 8.66 10.73
CA VAL A 211 8.61 7.92 9.49
C VAL A 211 9.00 8.74 8.28
N ALA A 212 9.51 8.05 7.27
CA ALA A 212 9.60 8.54 5.91
C ALA A 212 8.22 8.48 5.29
N MET A 213 7.86 9.50 4.52
CA MET A 213 6.56 9.62 3.91
C MET A 213 6.73 10.08 2.47
N SER A 214 6.00 9.44 1.55
CA SER A 214 5.80 9.99 0.21
C SER A 214 4.47 10.72 0.12
N VAL A 215 4.51 11.85 -0.57
CA VAL A 215 3.34 12.61 -0.99
C VAL A 215 3.32 12.64 -2.51
N GLY A 216 2.17 12.32 -3.09
CA GLY A 216 1.99 12.29 -4.54
C GLY A 216 0.59 12.75 -4.92
N TYR A 217 0.53 13.80 -5.71
CA TYR A 217 -0.71 14.42 -6.17
C TYR A 217 -0.65 14.70 -7.67
N VAL A 218 -1.69 14.26 -8.38
CA VAL A 218 -1.87 14.50 -9.81
C VAL A 218 -3.35 14.83 -10.07
N HIS A 219 -3.67 16.11 -10.21
CA HIS A 219 -4.98 16.55 -10.70
C HIS A 219 -4.87 18.00 -11.21
N LEU A 220 -4.85 18.15 -12.54
CA LEU A 220 -4.55 19.39 -13.32
C LEU A 220 -3.20 20.05 -13.03
N THR A 221 -2.66 19.84 -11.83
CA THR A 221 -1.32 20.15 -11.37
C THR A 221 -0.70 18.90 -10.79
N VAL A 222 0.63 18.86 -10.81
CA VAL A 222 1.42 17.76 -10.27
C VAL A 222 2.24 18.28 -9.11
N SER A 223 2.19 17.60 -7.98
CA SER A 223 3.03 17.91 -6.83
C SER A 223 3.30 16.69 -5.99
N GLY A 224 4.48 16.67 -5.39
CA GLY A 224 4.81 15.76 -4.32
C GLY A 224 6.18 16.05 -3.74
N GLU A 225 6.50 15.23 -2.76
CA GLU A 225 7.70 15.33 -1.95
C GLU A 225 7.92 14.04 -1.18
N VAL A 226 9.14 13.91 -0.66
CA VAL A 226 9.51 12.95 0.36
C VAL A 226 9.79 13.74 1.63
N SER A 227 9.10 13.37 2.70
CA SER A 227 9.12 14.12 3.95
C SER A 227 9.36 13.19 5.13
N ILE A 228 9.83 13.75 6.24
CA ILE A 228 9.99 13.07 7.51
C ILE A 228 8.87 13.54 8.44
N GLY A 229 8.04 12.60 8.89
CA GLY A 229 6.97 12.86 9.86
C GLY A 229 7.36 12.36 11.24
N CYS A 230 7.36 13.26 12.22
CA CYS A 230 7.56 12.98 13.64
C CYS A 230 6.37 13.51 14.44
N PRO A 231 6.24 13.18 15.75
CA PRO A 231 5.10 13.62 16.54
C PRO A 231 4.88 15.14 16.58
N ASP A 232 5.97 15.92 16.68
CA ASP A 232 5.90 17.37 16.85
C ASP A 232 6.54 18.13 15.68
N ASP A 233 6.94 17.40 14.63
CA ASP A 233 7.79 17.95 13.58
C ASP A 233 7.50 17.30 12.22
N TYR A 234 7.61 18.11 11.19
CA TYR A 234 7.48 17.71 9.80
C TYR A 234 8.50 18.47 8.98
N ASP A 235 9.32 17.72 8.25
CA ASP A 235 10.37 18.29 7.43
C ASP A 235 10.32 17.72 6.02
N VAL A 236 10.38 18.61 5.03
CA VAL A 236 10.48 18.21 3.62
C VAL A 236 11.93 17.83 3.36
N LEU A 237 12.19 16.54 3.23
CA LEU A 237 13.53 16.05 2.98
C LEU A 237 13.95 16.26 1.53
N PHE A 238 13.03 16.03 0.59
CA PHE A 238 13.32 16.15 -0.84
C PHE A 238 12.08 16.49 -1.66
N ALA A 239 12.22 17.45 -2.56
CA ALA A 239 11.25 17.75 -3.60
C ALA A 239 11.99 18.11 -4.90
N LYS A 240 11.73 17.36 -5.98
CA LYS A 240 12.30 17.65 -7.30
C LYS A 240 11.33 18.50 -8.11
N ARG A 241 11.81 19.65 -8.59
CA ARG A 241 11.05 20.48 -9.54
C ARG A 241 10.77 19.70 -10.84
N PHE A 242 9.54 19.77 -11.30
CA PHE A 242 9.04 19.12 -12.50
C PHE A 242 8.26 20.16 -13.29
N GLY A 243 8.69 20.51 -14.52
CA GLY A 243 7.97 21.48 -15.36
C GLY A 243 7.76 22.88 -14.74
N GLU A 244 7.17 23.79 -15.52
CA GLU A 244 6.75 25.12 -15.04
C GLU A 244 5.24 25.14 -14.83
N ARG A 245 4.78 25.72 -13.72
CA ARG A 245 3.37 25.88 -13.36
C ARG A 245 2.83 27.11 -14.10
N SER A 246 2.60 26.96 -15.41
CA SER A 246 2.01 27.96 -16.32
C SER A 246 2.65 29.36 -16.25
N LYS A 247 3.52 29.69 -17.23
CA LYS A 247 4.19 31.00 -17.41
C LYS A 247 3.31 32.27 -17.33
N ASN A 248 1.98 32.13 -17.37
CA ASN A 248 1.01 33.23 -17.43
C ASN A 248 0.31 33.54 -16.09
N MET A 249 0.55 32.75 -15.05
CA MET A 249 0.08 33.07 -13.71
C MET A 249 1.26 33.74 -12.99
N ASN A 250 1.16 35.02 -12.64
CA ASN A 250 2.17 35.76 -11.87
C ASN A 250 2.30 35.16 -10.45
N LEU A 251 2.79 33.94 -10.35
CA LEU A 251 3.00 33.21 -9.12
C LEU A 251 4.39 33.54 -8.58
N PRO A 252 4.55 33.60 -7.24
CA PRO A 252 5.87 33.58 -6.61
C PRO A 252 6.74 32.42 -7.13
N ASP A 253 8.06 32.62 -7.23
CA ASP A 253 9.01 31.64 -7.81
C ASP A 253 8.98 30.26 -7.12
N ASP A 254 8.67 30.22 -5.83
CA ASP A 254 8.49 28.99 -5.03
C ASP A 254 7.19 28.25 -5.36
N GLN A 255 6.24 28.90 -6.03
CA GLN A 255 4.97 28.33 -6.50
C GLN A 255 4.91 28.16 -8.02
N ALA A 256 5.91 28.68 -8.73
CA ALA A 256 5.99 28.70 -10.19
C ALA A 256 6.36 27.33 -10.82
N TYR A 257 6.60 26.30 -10.01
CA TYR A 257 6.99 24.98 -10.47
C TYR A 257 6.04 23.91 -9.94
N GLN A 258 5.86 22.85 -10.72
CA GLN A 258 5.31 21.59 -10.21
C GLN A 258 6.45 20.78 -9.59
N SER A 259 6.12 19.72 -8.85
CA SER A 259 7.12 18.80 -8.30
C SER A 259 6.76 17.35 -8.61
N VAL A 260 7.78 16.49 -8.68
CA VAL A 260 7.59 15.06 -8.91
C VAL A 260 6.73 14.48 -7.79
N PRO A 261 5.62 13.79 -8.11
CA PRO A 261 4.81 13.06 -7.15
C PRO A 261 5.50 11.74 -6.81
N PHE A 262 5.50 11.39 -5.53
CA PHE A 262 6.04 10.13 -5.03
C PHE A 262 4.90 9.21 -4.56
N PHE A 263 5.01 7.91 -4.85
CA PHE A 263 3.94 6.92 -4.65
C PHE A 263 4.29 5.80 -3.68
N GLY A 264 5.50 5.81 -3.15
CA GLY A 264 5.96 4.87 -2.14
C GLY A 264 7.34 5.24 -1.64
N VAL A 265 7.63 4.83 -0.40
CA VAL A 265 8.93 4.99 0.26
C VAL A 265 9.27 3.71 1.01
N VAL A 266 10.54 3.36 1.00
CA VAL A 266 11.14 2.43 1.96
C VAL A 266 12.45 3.01 2.47
N VAL A 267 12.89 2.58 3.64
CA VAL A 267 14.18 2.96 4.21
C VAL A 267 15.12 1.77 4.09
N HIS A 268 16.30 2.01 3.53
CA HIS A 268 17.38 1.04 3.42
C HIS A 268 18.65 1.68 3.97
N GLU A 269 19.22 1.09 5.02
CA GLU A 269 20.37 1.63 5.74
C GLU A 269 20.17 3.09 6.18
N ASP A 270 20.94 4.02 5.61
CA ASP A 270 20.96 5.47 5.87
C ASP A 270 20.28 6.30 4.74
N ALA A 271 19.54 5.63 3.84
CA ALA A 271 18.88 6.23 2.70
C ALA A 271 17.38 5.87 2.62
N ILE A 272 16.61 6.75 1.98
CA ILE A 272 15.22 6.54 1.60
C ILE A 272 15.20 6.20 0.11
N LEU A 273 14.66 5.04 -0.22
CA LEU A 273 14.30 4.70 -1.59
C LEU A 273 12.87 5.19 -1.83
N ALA A 274 12.71 6.16 -2.72
CA ALA A 274 11.43 6.81 -2.98
C ALA A 274 11.04 6.67 -4.45
N LEU A 275 9.82 6.22 -4.68
CA LEU A 275 9.33 5.91 -6.02
C LEU A 275 8.57 7.11 -6.59
N GLY A 276 9.25 7.90 -7.42
CA GLY A 276 8.67 9.02 -8.14
C GLY A 276 7.98 8.57 -9.43
N MET A 277 7.19 9.46 -10.04
CA MET A 277 6.59 9.18 -11.36
C MET A 277 7.61 8.94 -12.47
N ASP A 278 8.85 9.40 -12.30
CA ASP A 278 9.93 9.37 -13.29
C ASP A 278 11.08 8.43 -12.92
N GLY A 279 10.94 7.64 -11.86
CA GLY A 279 11.90 6.60 -11.49
C GLY A 279 12.06 6.41 -9.98
N LEU A 280 12.97 5.51 -9.61
CA LEU A 280 13.35 5.26 -8.22
C LEU A 280 14.49 6.19 -7.81
N TYR A 281 14.27 6.93 -6.74
CA TYR A 281 15.25 7.83 -6.13
C TYR A 281 15.88 7.18 -4.92
N GLU A 282 17.17 7.39 -4.74
CA GLU A 282 17.86 7.16 -3.49
C GLU A 282 18.18 8.52 -2.86
N ILE A 283 17.58 8.79 -1.70
CA ILE A 283 17.66 10.07 -1.00
C ILE A 283 18.38 9.84 0.32
N ASN A 284 19.54 10.45 0.51
CA ASN A 284 20.28 10.31 1.76
C ASN A 284 19.61 11.10 2.91
N LYS A 285 20.05 10.83 4.15
CA LYS A 285 19.58 11.54 5.35
C LYS A 285 19.69 13.08 5.32
N GLY A 286 20.51 13.65 4.43
CA GLY A 286 20.67 15.09 4.25
C GLY A 286 19.78 15.68 3.14
N GLY A 287 18.89 14.88 2.53
CA GLY A 287 17.98 15.34 1.48
C GLY A 287 18.59 15.47 0.10
N THR A 288 19.81 14.97 -0.10
CA THR A 288 20.40 14.89 -1.45
C THR A 288 19.98 13.58 -2.12
N ALA A 289 19.48 13.68 -3.33
CA ALA A 289 19.06 12.53 -4.13
C ALA A 289 20.04 12.20 -5.26
N SER A 290 20.28 10.92 -5.48
CA SER A 290 20.90 10.42 -6.72
C SER A 290 19.97 10.64 -7.93
N PRO A 291 20.49 10.70 -9.17
CA PRO A 291 19.65 10.66 -10.36
C PRO A 291 18.71 9.46 -10.32
N PRO A 292 17.42 9.60 -10.69
CA PRO A 292 16.48 8.50 -10.60
C PRO A 292 16.85 7.39 -11.57
N VAL A 293 16.69 6.15 -11.11
CA VAL A 293 16.83 4.96 -11.95
C VAL A 293 15.48 4.66 -12.59
N VAL A 294 15.48 4.52 -13.92
CA VAL A 294 14.29 4.09 -14.66
C VAL A 294 14.06 2.61 -14.38
N ILE A 295 12.84 2.27 -13.97
CA ILE A 295 12.46 0.92 -13.61
C ILE A 295 11.78 0.24 -14.79
N GLU A 296 12.32 -0.90 -15.21
CA GLU A 296 11.67 -1.76 -16.20
C GLU A 296 10.72 -2.73 -15.49
N PHE A 297 9.50 -2.85 -16.02
CA PHE A 297 8.51 -3.78 -15.52
C PHE A 297 8.28 -4.90 -16.53
N LYS A 298 8.19 -6.13 -16.01
CA LYS A 298 7.90 -7.35 -16.75
C LYS A 298 6.50 -7.83 -16.41
N GLN A 299 5.79 -8.36 -17.41
CA GLN A 299 4.46 -8.93 -17.20
C GLN A 299 4.59 -10.36 -16.65
N VAL A 300 3.98 -10.64 -15.51
CA VAL A 300 3.86 -11.98 -14.90
C VAL A 300 2.39 -12.23 -14.59
N GLY A 301 1.74 -13.08 -15.40
CA GLY A 301 0.28 -13.24 -15.37
C GLY A 301 -0.43 -11.88 -15.54
N PRO A 302 -1.31 -11.46 -14.61
CA PRO A 302 -1.99 -10.17 -14.68
C PRO A 302 -1.16 -9.00 -14.14
N PHE A 303 0.00 -9.25 -13.54
CA PHE A 303 0.78 -8.23 -12.84
C PHE A 303 1.93 -7.70 -13.69
N SER A 304 2.21 -6.40 -13.57
CA SER A 304 3.41 -5.76 -14.11
C SER A 304 4.36 -5.49 -12.94
N VAL A 305 5.47 -6.22 -12.88
CA VAL A 305 6.37 -6.33 -11.71
C VAL A 305 7.81 -6.04 -12.09
N SER A 306 8.60 -5.53 -11.14
CA SER A 306 10.05 -5.37 -11.29
C SER A 306 10.78 -5.94 -10.09
N PHE A 307 11.72 -6.84 -10.37
CA PHE A 307 12.65 -7.43 -9.40
C PHE A 307 14.09 -6.92 -9.61
N ASP A 308 14.30 -6.01 -10.56
CA ASP A 308 15.62 -5.65 -11.06
C ASP A 308 16.45 -4.80 -10.06
N HIS A 309 15.83 -4.31 -8.96
CA HIS A 309 16.53 -3.61 -7.89
C HIS A 309 16.92 -4.58 -6.74
N PRO A 310 18.16 -4.50 -6.21
CA PRO A 310 18.65 -5.41 -5.17
C PRO A 310 17.92 -5.29 -3.82
N ASP A 311 17.38 -4.11 -3.50
CA ASP A 311 16.77 -3.85 -2.18
C ASP A 311 15.24 -3.77 -2.18
N VAL A 312 14.61 -3.69 -3.35
CA VAL A 312 13.16 -3.53 -3.46
C VAL A 312 12.57 -4.32 -4.62
N VAL A 313 11.30 -4.67 -4.46
CA VAL A 313 10.45 -5.21 -5.51
C VAL A 313 9.28 -4.26 -5.72
N MET A 314 8.87 -4.08 -6.96
CA MET A 314 7.80 -3.15 -7.32
C MET A 314 6.71 -3.85 -8.13
N VAL A 315 5.47 -3.39 -7.97
CA VAL A 315 4.32 -3.84 -8.76
C VAL A 315 3.43 -2.67 -9.14
N MET A 316 3.07 -2.55 -10.42
CA MET A 316 2.20 -1.48 -10.90
C MET A 316 0.77 -1.64 -10.40
N THR A 317 0.16 -0.54 -9.95
CA THR A 317 -1.25 -0.46 -9.57
C THR A 317 -1.90 0.79 -10.15
N ASP A 318 -3.22 0.76 -10.31
CA ASP A 318 -4.06 1.91 -10.68
C ASP A 318 -4.83 2.49 -9.49
N VAL A 319 -4.56 2.00 -8.26
CA VAL A 319 -5.34 2.36 -7.06
C VAL A 319 -5.43 3.88 -6.85
N TYR A 320 -4.37 4.62 -7.15
CA TYR A 320 -4.33 6.08 -7.00
C TYR A 320 -5.23 6.84 -8.00
N GLY A 321 -5.64 6.19 -9.09
CA GLY A 321 -6.60 6.74 -10.05
C GLY A 321 -8.03 6.86 -9.51
N ARG A 322 -8.33 6.29 -8.33
CA ARG A 322 -9.65 6.36 -7.69
C ARG A 322 -10.02 7.76 -7.23
N ASN A 323 -9.04 8.48 -6.71
CA ASN A 323 -9.24 9.77 -6.05
C ASN A 323 -8.46 10.91 -6.74
N ALA A 324 -7.71 10.62 -7.80
CA ALA A 324 -6.86 11.58 -8.50
C ALA A 324 -6.76 11.19 -9.99
N MET A 325 -6.27 12.10 -10.84
CA MET A 325 -5.97 11.80 -12.26
C MET A 325 -4.63 11.06 -12.43
N THR A 326 -4.22 10.32 -11.40
CA THR A 326 -2.99 9.53 -11.44
C THR A 326 -3.21 8.33 -12.35
N GLY A 327 -2.29 8.10 -13.27
CA GLY A 327 -2.25 6.86 -14.05
C GLY A 327 -1.80 5.67 -13.20
N MET A 328 -1.18 4.69 -13.85
CA MET A 328 -0.52 3.59 -13.15
C MET A 328 0.66 4.14 -12.34
N ALA A 329 0.72 3.79 -11.06
CA ALA A 329 1.87 4.06 -10.19
C ALA A 329 2.23 2.80 -9.40
N PRO A 330 3.52 2.54 -9.11
CA PRO A 330 3.89 1.28 -8.49
C PRO A 330 3.72 1.31 -6.96
N LEU A 331 3.40 0.15 -6.39
CA LEU A 331 3.68 -0.18 -4.99
C LEU A 331 5.13 -0.63 -4.87
N ILE A 332 5.76 -0.35 -3.73
CA ILE A 332 7.13 -0.72 -3.40
C ILE A 332 7.15 -1.62 -2.17
N ALA A 333 7.93 -2.69 -2.21
CA ALA A 333 8.15 -3.61 -1.10
C ALA A 333 9.65 -3.79 -0.86
N PRO A 334 10.16 -3.61 0.37
CA PRO A 334 11.56 -3.90 0.69
C PRO A 334 11.81 -5.41 0.61
N ARG A 335 13.01 -5.82 0.16
CA ARG A 335 13.43 -7.23 0.09
C ARG A 335 13.83 -7.81 1.45
#